data_AF-A0A7X1FA44-F1
#
_entry.id   AF-A0A7X1FA44-F1
#
_cell.length_a   1.000
_cell.length_b   1.000
_cell.length_c   1.000
_cell.angle_alpha   90.00
_cell.angle_beta   90.00
_cell.angle_gamma   90.00
#
_symmetry.space_group_name_H-M   'P 1'
#
loop_
_entity.id
_entity.type
_entity.pdbx_description
1 polymer ?
#
loop_
_entity_poly.entity_id
_entity_poly.type
_entity_poly.pdbx_seq_one_letter_code
_entity_poly.pdbx_strand_id
1 'polypeptide(L)'
;MARCDASFRDTVVDRCLAALVSAGFKRLRKNSVYWPIRDGFYCWVGLNQGLYSNYLYIEPFVGVHVEPIARLYSKLDKGKYAIKYDRGVATYSVHLGELSGASDEPKFLFEPQHSEKFINDEAGRLAQLYIKFGLPFAESIASYEALLPMLQERLPMLNGYPQRVASCLYLMGRIDAAREFVEGFLSENREVFEGFAIPFLAMVRSERI
;
A
#
# COMPACT_ATOMS: atom_id res chain seq x y z
N MET A 1 -23.97 15.92 -24.29
CA MET A 1 -23.39 14.63 -23.88
C MET A 1 -22.68 14.82 -22.55
N ALA A 2 -23.02 14.03 -21.53
CA ALA A 2 -22.28 14.03 -20.27
C ALA A 2 -20.84 13.60 -20.55
N ARG A 3 -19.86 14.35 -20.03
CA ARG A 3 -18.44 14.07 -20.24
C ARG A 3 -17.89 13.30 -19.05
N CYS A 4 -17.04 12.31 -19.32
CA CYS A 4 -16.27 11.67 -18.27
C CYS A 4 -15.06 12.56 -17.97
N ASP A 5 -15.22 13.42 -16.96
CA ASP A 5 -14.22 14.41 -16.57
C ASP A 5 -13.80 14.27 -15.09
N ALA A 6 -12.96 15.18 -14.61
CA ALA A 6 -12.48 15.16 -13.23
C ALA A 6 -13.61 15.29 -12.19
N SER A 7 -14.72 15.96 -12.52
CA SER A 7 -15.86 16.09 -11.61
C SER A 7 -16.61 14.77 -11.49
N PHE A 8 -16.83 14.08 -12.61
CA PHE A 8 -17.41 12.73 -12.60
C PHE A 8 -16.54 11.76 -11.80
N ARG A 9 -15.22 11.77 -12.03
CA ARG A 9 -14.25 10.98 -11.26
C ARG A 9 -14.36 11.24 -9.76
N ASP A 10 -14.29 12.50 -9.35
CA ASP A 10 -14.34 12.87 -7.94
C ASP A 10 -15.66 12.42 -7.28
N THR A 11 -16.76 12.44 -8.03
CA THR A 11 -18.08 11.97 -7.56
C THR A 11 -18.08 10.47 -7.35
N VAL A 12 -17.65 9.68 -8.33
CA VAL A 12 -17.59 8.21 -8.22
C VAL A 12 -16.65 7.77 -7.10
N VAL A 13 -15.47 8.38 -7.03
CA VAL A 13 -14.45 8.07 -6.02
C VAL A 13 -14.97 8.40 -4.61
N ASP A 14 -15.65 9.54 -4.43
CA ASP A 14 -16.26 9.88 -3.14
C ASP A 14 -17.35 8.88 -2.75
N ARG A 15 -18.16 8.38 -3.70
CA ARG A 15 -19.14 7.31 -3.44
C ARG A 15 -18.48 6.00 -3.01
N CYS A 16 -17.45 5.54 -3.70
CA CYS A 16 -16.69 4.34 -3.30
C CYS A 16 -16.10 4.48 -1.90
N LEU A 17 -15.53 5.66 -1.59
CA LEU A 17 -14.93 5.90 -0.29
C LEU A 17 -15.98 6.04 0.82
N ALA A 18 -17.13 6.66 0.55
CA ALA A 18 -18.25 6.73 1.47
C ALA A 18 -18.80 5.32 1.77
N ALA A 19 -18.91 4.45 0.77
CA ALA A 19 -19.33 3.05 0.97
C ALA A 19 -18.35 2.28 1.87
N LEU A 20 -17.04 2.46 1.67
CA LEU A 20 -16.01 1.87 2.55
C LEU A 20 -16.11 2.42 3.97
N VAL A 21 -16.34 3.73 4.15
CA VAL A 21 -16.54 4.32 5.48
C VAL A 21 -17.77 3.77 6.16
N SER A 22 -18.89 3.62 5.44
CA SER A 22 -20.11 2.99 5.95
C SER A 22 -19.90 1.51 6.33
N ALA A 23 -18.96 0.83 5.66
CA ALA A 23 -18.55 -0.53 6.01
C ALA A 23 -17.58 -0.60 7.21
N GLY A 24 -17.15 0.55 7.76
CA GLY A 24 -16.33 0.65 8.97
C GLY A 24 -14.89 1.12 8.76
N PHE A 25 -14.46 1.33 7.51
CA PHE A 25 -13.14 1.92 7.24
C PHE A 25 -13.06 3.37 7.71
N LYS A 26 -11.86 3.83 8.07
CA LYS A 26 -11.60 5.20 8.53
C LYS A 26 -11.03 6.05 7.42
N ARG A 27 -11.52 7.29 7.31
CA ARG A 27 -10.99 8.30 6.38
C ARG A 27 -9.62 8.79 6.88
N LEU A 28 -8.60 8.73 6.03
CA LEU A 28 -7.27 9.30 6.33
C LEU A 28 -7.11 10.71 5.75
N ARG A 29 -7.45 10.86 4.47
CA ARG A 29 -7.42 12.12 3.68
C ARG A 29 -8.56 12.09 2.67
N LYS A 30 -8.70 13.15 1.86
CA LYS A 30 -9.75 13.28 0.82
C LYS A 30 -9.89 12.03 -0.06
N ASN A 31 -8.79 11.35 -0.40
CA ASN A 31 -8.80 10.24 -1.37
C ASN A 31 -8.29 8.91 -0.79
N SER A 32 -8.34 8.71 0.53
CA SER A 32 -7.80 7.48 1.14
C SER A 32 -8.57 7.06 2.38
N VAL A 33 -8.75 5.75 2.53
CA VAL A 33 -9.31 5.09 3.71
C VAL A 33 -8.39 3.96 4.17
N TYR A 34 -8.55 3.54 5.42
CA TYR A 34 -7.78 2.47 6.02
C TYR A 34 -8.58 1.76 7.11
N TRP A 35 -8.16 0.56 7.49
CA TRP A 35 -8.68 -0.15 8.67
C TRP A 35 -7.54 -0.40 9.68
N PRO A 36 -7.65 0.00 10.95
CA PRO A 36 -6.64 -0.33 11.96
C PRO A 36 -6.65 -1.82 12.30
N ILE A 37 -5.48 -2.47 12.25
CA ILE A 37 -5.33 -3.89 12.63
C ILE A 37 -4.74 -3.96 14.05
N ARG A 38 -3.41 -3.83 14.20
CA ARG A 38 -2.70 -3.78 15.50
C ARG A 38 -1.28 -3.26 15.34
N ASP A 39 -0.64 -2.80 16.43
CA ASP A 39 0.81 -2.54 16.48
C ASP A 39 1.37 -1.66 15.34
N GLY A 40 0.57 -0.69 14.87
CA GLY A 40 0.93 0.19 13.74
C GLY A 40 0.75 -0.43 12.35
N PHE A 41 0.13 -1.61 12.25
CA PHE A 41 -0.38 -2.19 11.02
C PHE A 41 -1.80 -1.67 10.71
N TYR A 42 -2.00 -1.28 9.46
CA TYR A 42 -3.29 -0.86 8.94
C TYR A 42 -3.55 -1.59 7.63
N CYS A 43 -4.78 -2.07 7.42
CA CYS A 43 -5.26 -2.42 6.09
C CYS A 43 -5.26 -1.15 5.24
N TRP A 44 -4.50 -1.18 4.15
CA TRP A 44 -4.41 -0.11 3.18
C TRP A 44 -5.31 -0.41 2.00
N VAL A 45 -6.04 0.62 1.55
CA VAL A 45 -6.96 0.55 0.42
C VAL A 45 -6.47 1.47 -0.69
N GLY A 46 -6.28 0.90 -1.88
CA GLY A 46 -5.94 1.61 -3.11
C GLY A 46 -7.08 1.58 -4.12
N LEU A 47 -7.49 2.75 -4.61
CA LEU A 47 -8.47 2.88 -5.68
C LEU A 47 -7.78 3.55 -6.88
N ASN A 48 -6.99 2.77 -7.62
CA ASN A 48 -6.24 3.27 -8.77
C ASN A 48 -7.21 3.59 -9.90
N GLN A 49 -7.09 4.79 -10.50
CA GLN A 49 -8.08 5.33 -11.42
C GLN A 49 -7.49 5.52 -12.80
N GLY A 50 -8.22 5.08 -13.83
CA GLY A 50 -7.98 5.48 -15.22
C GLY A 50 -9.17 6.28 -15.75
N LEU A 51 -8.93 7.54 -16.10
CA LEU A 51 -9.96 8.44 -16.63
C LEU A 51 -9.80 8.56 -18.16
N TYR A 52 -10.83 8.14 -18.89
CA TYR A 52 -10.93 8.24 -20.34
C TYR A 52 -12.09 9.16 -20.72
N SER A 53 -12.20 9.53 -21.99
CA SER A 53 -13.23 10.45 -22.48
C SER A 53 -14.66 9.96 -22.23
N ASN A 54 -14.87 8.65 -22.19
CA ASN A 54 -16.18 8.01 -22.08
C ASN A 54 -16.39 7.17 -20.81
N TYR A 55 -15.33 6.80 -20.09
CA TYR A 55 -15.45 6.01 -18.87
C TYR A 55 -14.33 6.29 -17.87
N LEU A 56 -14.64 5.99 -16.62
CA LEU A 56 -13.69 5.86 -15.52
C LEU A 56 -13.60 4.38 -15.18
N TYR A 57 -12.40 3.87 -14.99
CA TYR A 57 -12.22 2.61 -14.28
C TYR A 57 -11.57 2.83 -12.92
N ILE A 58 -11.90 1.95 -11.97
CA ILE A 58 -11.23 1.83 -10.68
C ILE A 58 -10.67 0.42 -10.55
N GLU A 59 -9.35 0.32 -10.42
CA GLU A 59 -8.63 -0.90 -10.06
C GLU A 59 -8.45 -0.95 -8.53
N PRO A 60 -9.09 -1.92 -7.84
CA PRO A 60 -8.97 -2.05 -6.40
C PRO A 60 -7.66 -2.75 -6.02
N PHE A 61 -6.92 -2.15 -5.09
CA PHE A 61 -5.73 -2.74 -4.47
C PHE A 61 -5.89 -2.82 -2.96
N VAL A 62 -5.36 -3.88 -2.37
CA VAL A 62 -5.38 -4.07 -0.92
C VAL A 62 -4.03 -4.52 -0.40
N GLY A 63 -3.72 -4.17 0.83
CA GLY A 63 -2.59 -4.72 1.56
C GLY A 63 -2.40 -4.04 2.89
N VAL A 64 -1.15 -3.81 3.30
CA VAL A 64 -0.82 -3.24 4.60
C VAL A 64 0.03 -1.99 4.48
N HIS A 65 -0.30 -0.99 5.29
CA HIS A 65 0.65 0.05 5.71
C HIS A 65 1.19 -0.32 7.09
N VAL A 66 2.50 -0.42 7.20
CA VAL A 66 3.21 -0.71 8.45
C VAL A 66 3.96 0.53 8.89
N GLU A 67 3.35 1.28 9.80
CA GLU A 67 3.85 2.57 10.24
C GLU A 67 5.28 2.51 10.84
N PRO A 68 5.64 1.52 11.67
CA PRO A 68 7.01 1.40 12.17
C PRO A 68 8.05 1.26 11.05
N ILE A 69 7.80 0.41 10.05
CA ILE A 69 8.68 0.27 8.86
C ILE A 69 8.77 1.60 8.11
N ALA A 70 7.62 2.22 7.82
CA ALA A 70 7.55 3.46 7.06
C ALA A 70 8.28 4.62 7.73
N ARG A 71 8.17 4.75 9.06
CA ARG A 71 8.87 5.77 9.84
C ARG A 71 10.37 5.49 9.91
N LEU A 72 10.78 4.23 10.06
CA LEU A 72 12.19 3.87 10.17
C LEU A 72 12.95 4.25 8.88
N TYR A 73 12.51 3.76 7.72
CA TYR A 73 13.25 4.05 6.49
C TYR A 73 13.18 5.53 6.10
N SER A 74 12.05 6.21 6.30
CA SER A 74 11.93 7.63 5.93
C SER A 74 12.74 8.56 6.83
N LYS A 75 12.99 8.17 8.08
CA LYS A 75 13.91 8.88 8.97
C LYS A 75 15.36 8.78 8.47
N LEU A 76 15.73 7.61 7.97
CA LEU A 76 17.11 7.25 7.61
C LEU A 76 17.48 7.62 6.18
N ASP A 77 16.55 7.59 5.24
CA ASP A 77 16.82 7.88 3.85
C ASP A 77 17.16 9.36 3.66
N LYS A 78 18.43 9.64 3.34
CA LYS A 78 18.99 10.97 3.05
C LYS A 78 19.46 11.12 1.61
N GLY A 79 19.12 10.18 0.73
CA GLY A 79 19.55 10.20 -0.65
C GLY A 79 18.91 11.31 -1.48
N LYS A 80 19.37 11.45 -2.74
CA LYS A 80 18.78 12.36 -3.74
C LYS A 80 17.27 12.16 -3.91
N TYR A 81 16.79 10.94 -3.68
CA TYR A 81 15.39 10.54 -3.77
C TYR A 81 14.80 10.16 -2.41
N ALA A 82 15.21 10.87 -1.34
CA ALA A 82 14.79 10.59 0.03
C ALA A 82 13.27 10.46 0.18
N ILE A 83 12.83 9.31 0.69
CA ILE A 83 11.41 9.02 0.85
C ILE A 83 10.91 9.65 2.15
N LYS A 84 9.89 10.50 2.06
CA LYS A 84 9.19 11.04 3.23
C LYS A 84 8.14 10.06 3.72
N TYR A 85 7.88 10.07 5.03
CA TYR A 85 6.77 9.32 5.61
C TYR A 85 5.44 9.78 5.00
N ASP A 86 4.70 8.83 4.42
CA ASP A 86 3.32 9.03 4.03
C ASP A 86 2.49 7.81 4.42
N ARG A 87 1.50 8.04 5.29
CA ARG A 87 0.53 7.03 5.72
C ARG A 87 -0.38 6.56 4.58
N GLY A 88 -0.48 7.34 3.50
CA GLY A 88 -1.22 6.98 2.30
C GLY A 88 -0.51 5.98 1.39
N VAL A 89 0.72 5.56 1.69
CA VAL A 89 1.50 4.63 0.85
C VAL A 89 1.52 3.23 1.47
N ALA A 90 1.18 2.21 0.70
CA ALA A 90 1.28 0.82 1.13
C ALA A 90 2.72 0.38 1.38
N THR A 91 2.95 -0.37 2.45
CA THR A 91 4.18 -1.14 2.65
C THR A 91 4.20 -2.36 1.74
N TYR A 92 3.05 -3.00 1.54
CA TYR A 92 2.82 -4.06 0.59
C TYR A 92 1.37 -4.03 0.13
N SER A 93 1.10 -4.31 -1.15
CA SER A 93 -0.26 -4.33 -1.69
C SER A 93 -0.36 -5.14 -2.98
N VAL A 94 -1.42 -5.92 -3.14
CA VAL A 94 -1.75 -6.69 -4.35
C VAL A 94 -3.02 -6.15 -4.98
N HIS A 95 -3.27 -6.54 -6.22
CA HIS A 95 -4.55 -6.25 -6.85
C HIS A 95 -5.63 -7.09 -6.15
N LEU A 96 -6.77 -6.50 -5.78
CA LEU A 96 -7.81 -7.20 -5.00
C LEU A 96 -8.36 -8.41 -5.79
N GLY A 97 -8.48 -8.27 -7.11
CA GLY A 97 -8.85 -9.36 -8.02
C GLY A 97 -7.82 -10.49 -8.14
N GLU A 98 -6.63 -10.39 -7.54
CA GLU A 98 -5.69 -11.53 -7.46
C GLU A 98 -6.01 -12.44 -6.26
N LEU A 99 -6.86 -11.99 -5.33
CA LEU A 99 -7.24 -12.79 -4.17
C LEU A 99 -8.22 -13.90 -4.57
N SER A 100 -8.03 -15.08 -3.99
CA SER A 100 -8.94 -16.21 -4.17
C SER A 100 -10.35 -15.83 -3.71
N GLY A 101 -11.32 -15.95 -4.61
CA GLY A 101 -12.72 -15.59 -4.36
C GLY A 101 -13.12 -14.15 -4.73
N ALA A 102 -12.15 -13.28 -5.03
CA ALA A 102 -12.37 -11.96 -5.64
C ALA A 102 -11.99 -11.93 -7.14
N SER A 103 -11.63 -13.09 -7.70
CA SER A 103 -10.89 -13.23 -8.97
C SER A 103 -11.63 -12.77 -10.22
N ASP A 104 -12.96 -12.67 -10.15
CA ASP A 104 -13.80 -12.25 -11.26
C ASP A 104 -13.89 -10.72 -11.41
N GLU A 105 -13.25 -9.95 -10.53
CA GLU A 105 -13.46 -8.50 -10.40
C GLU A 105 -12.15 -7.71 -10.53
N PRO A 106 -11.52 -7.67 -11.72
CA PRO A 106 -10.26 -6.98 -11.92
C PRO A 106 -10.42 -5.45 -11.93
N LYS A 107 -11.61 -4.91 -12.19
CA LYS A 107 -11.84 -3.46 -12.22
C LYS A 107 -13.33 -3.14 -12.19
N PHE A 108 -13.65 -1.96 -11.68
CA PHE A 108 -14.98 -1.39 -11.67
C PHE A 108 -15.07 -0.31 -12.75
N LEU A 109 -16.09 -0.38 -13.62
CA LEU A 109 -16.24 0.55 -14.75
C LEU A 109 -17.46 1.45 -14.56
N PHE A 110 -17.27 2.75 -14.72
CA PHE A 110 -18.27 3.78 -14.54
C PHE A 110 -18.34 4.68 -15.77
N GLU A 111 -19.53 4.83 -16.33
CA GLU A 111 -19.78 5.72 -17.48
C GLU A 111 -20.71 6.87 -17.05
N PRO A 112 -20.60 8.07 -17.64
CA PRO A 112 -21.43 9.23 -17.26
C PRO A 112 -22.95 9.02 -17.39
N GLN A 113 -23.37 8.06 -18.21
CA GLN A 113 -24.78 7.66 -18.39
C GLN A 113 -25.29 6.74 -17.28
N HIS A 114 -24.42 6.19 -16.44
CA HIS A 114 -24.86 5.34 -15.33
C HIS A 114 -25.69 6.16 -14.33
N SER A 115 -26.78 5.56 -13.86
CA SER A 115 -27.63 6.18 -12.85
C SER A 115 -26.90 6.29 -11.50
N GLU A 116 -27.32 7.22 -10.65
CA GLU A 116 -26.81 7.32 -9.28
C GLU A 116 -26.98 6.01 -8.50
N LYS A 117 -28.10 5.30 -8.72
CA LYS A 117 -28.35 3.99 -8.12
C LYS A 117 -27.27 2.99 -8.51
N PHE A 118 -26.93 2.89 -9.80
CA PHE A 118 -25.87 2.02 -10.27
C PHE A 118 -24.52 2.34 -9.61
N ILE A 119 -24.14 3.63 -9.56
CA ILE A 119 -22.89 4.06 -8.95
C ILE A 119 -22.84 3.67 -7.47
N ASN A 120 -23.95 3.87 -6.74
CA ASN A 120 -24.05 3.52 -5.33
C ASN A 120 -24.01 1.99 -5.11
N ASP A 121 -24.68 1.21 -5.95
CA ASP A 121 -24.69 -0.26 -5.86
C ASP A 121 -23.27 -0.82 -6.11
N GLU A 122 -22.56 -0.32 -7.13
CA GLU A 122 -21.18 -0.73 -7.42
C GLU A 122 -20.19 -0.28 -6.34
N ALA A 123 -20.36 0.93 -5.78
CA ALA A 123 -19.59 1.37 -4.63
C ALA A 123 -19.81 0.47 -3.40
N GLY A 124 -21.05 0.05 -3.15
CA GLY A 124 -21.40 -0.92 -2.11
C GLY A 124 -20.76 -2.28 -2.36
N ARG A 125 -20.83 -2.79 -3.60
CA ARG A 125 -20.20 -4.05 -4.01
C ARG A 125 -18.69 -4.02 -3.80
N LEU A 126 -18.03 -2.91 -4.18
CA LEU A 126 -16.61 -2.69 -3.92
C LEU A 126 -16.29 -2.78 -2.43
N ALA A 127 -17.05 -2.08 -1.58
CA ALA A 127 -16.84 -2.13 -0.13
C ALA A 127 -17.01 -3.55 0.43
N GLN A 128 -17.97 -4.33 -0.07
CA GLN A 128 -18.16 -5.73 0.32
C GLN A 128 -16.98 -6.62 -0.09
N LEU A 129 -16.35 -6.40 -1.24
CA LEU A 129 -15.14 -7.14 -1.61
C LEU A 129 -13.98 -6.84 -0.64
N TYR A 130 -13.83 -5.59 -0.21
CA TYR A 130 -12.83 -5.25 0.81
C TYR A 130 -13.13 -5.90 2.16
N ILE A 131 -14.39 -5.94 2.60
CA ILE A 131 -14.74 -6.61 3.87
C ILE A 131 -14.53 -8.12 3.78
N LYS A 132 -14.97 -8.75 2.67
CA LYS A 132 -14.99 -10.21 2.53
C LYS A 132 -13.61 -10.80 2.22
N PHE A 133 -12.79 -10.10 1.44
CA PHE A 133 -11.52 -10.63 0.94
C PHE A 133 -10.34 -9.73 1.29
N GLY A 134 -10.49 -8.43 1.10
CA GLY A 134 -9.38 -7.49 1.29
C GLY A 134 -8.87 -7.40 2.73
N LEU A 135 -9.77 -7.22 3.70
CA LEU A 135 -9.45 -7.11 5.11
C LEU A 135 -8.87 -8.43 5.66
N PRO A 136 -9.48 -9.61 5.44
CA PRO A 136 -8.88 -10.88 5.83
C PRO A 136 -7.49 -11.10 5.26
N PHE A 137 -7.25 -10.69 4.01
CA PHE A 137 -5.91 -10.74 3.42
C PHE A 137 -4.93 -9.79 4.11
N ALA A 138 -5.32 -8.54 4.36
CA ALA A 138 -4.45 -7.59 5.06
C ALA A 138 -4.13 -8.07 6.48
N GLU A 139 -5.09 -8.68 7.18
CA GLU A 139 -4.91 -9.27 8.50
C GLU A 139 -3.96 -10.48 8.47
N SER A 140 -4.05 -11.34 7.45
CA SER A 140 -3.19 -12.53 7.34
C SER A 140 -1.71 -12.19 7.14
N ILE A 141 -1.41 -11.01 6.61
CA ILE A 141 -0.04 -10.50 6.43
C ILE A 141 0.36 -9.44 7.47
N ALA A 142 -0.47 -9.20 8.49
CA ALA A 142 -0.24 -8.20 9.54
C ALA A 142 0.69 -8.70 10.67
N SER A 143 1.86 -9.18 10.29
CA SER A 143 3.02 -9.42 11.16
C SER A 143 4.30 -9.27 10.36
N TYR A 144 5.43 -9.02 11.03
CA TYR A 144 6.71 -8.94 10.33
C TYR A 144 7.11 -10.29 9.73
N GLU A 145 6.82 -11.39 10.42
CA GLU A 145 7.10 -12.76 9.98
C GLU A 145 6.36 -13.11 8.68
N ALA A 146 5.07 -12.76 8.59
CA ALA A 146 4.27 -13.05 7.40
C ALA A 146 4.60 -12.10 6.25
N LEU A 147 4.92 -10.83 6.56
CA LEU A 147 5.19 -9.81 5.57
C LEU A 147 6.57 -9.94 4.91
N LEU A 148 7.60 -10.36 5.66
CA LEU A 148 8.99 -10.37 5.19
C LEU A 148 9.19 -11.16 3.88
N PRO A 149 8.69 -12.40 3.72
CA PRO A 149 8.84 -13.14 2.45
C PRO A 149 8.26 -12.38 1.27
N MET A 150 7.09 -11.75 1.44
CA MET A 150 6.43 -10.99 0.38
C MET A 150 7.21 -9.74 -0.02
N LEU A 151 7.88 -9.08 0.94
CA LEU A 151 8.77 -7.96 0.64
C LEU A 151 10.02 -8.43 -0.13
N GLN A 152 10.57 -9.60 0.23
CA GLN A 152 11.74 -10.17 -0.44
C GLN A 152 11.43 -10.57 -1.89
N GLU A 153 10.26 -11.16 -2.15
CA GLU A 153 9.80 -11.51 -3.49
C GLU A 153 9.71 -10.30 -4.43
N ARG A 154 9.47 -9.10 -3.90
CA ARG A 154 9.37 -7.86 -4.69
C ARG A 154 10.70 -7.22 -5.04
N LEU A 155 11.82 -7.61 -4.41
CA LEU A 155 13.12 -6.96 -4.62
C LEU A 155 13.53 -6.81 -6.10
N PRO A 156 13.29 -7.80 -7.00
CA PRO A 156 13.65 -7.66 -8.41
C PRO A 156 12.77 -6.68 -9.21
N MET A 157 11.67 -6.18 -8.62
CA MET A 157 10.70 -5.32 -9.30
C MET A 157 11.05 -3.83 -9.10
N LEU A 158 10.59 -2.97 -10.01
CA LEU A 158 10.79 -1.51 -9.95
C LEU A 158 10.33 -0.85 -8.63
N ASN A 159 9.44 -1.52 -7.87
CA ASN A 159 8.92 -1.10 -6.57
C ASN A 159 9.33 -2.05 -5.42
N GLY A 160 10.51 -2.67 -5.52
CA GLY A 160 11.00 -3.64 -4.52
C GLY A 160 11.36 -3.03 -3.17
N TYR A 161 11.74 -1.75 -3.14
CA TYR A 161 12.01 -0.95 -1.92
C TYR A 161 12.80 -1.72 -0.84
N PRO A 162 14.09 -2.05 -1.09
CA PRO A 162 14.93 -2.86 -0.20
C PRO A 162 14.99 -2.36 1.25
N GLN A 163 14.83 -1.05 1.47
CA GLN A 163 14.73 -0.45 2.80
C GLN A 163 13.58 -1.01 3.65
N ARG A 164 12.50 -1.52 3.03
CA ARG A 164 11.39 -2.17 3.73
C ARG A 164 11.80 -3.53 4.28
N VAL A 165 12.59 -4.30 3.53
CA VAL A 165 13.15 -5.59 3.98
C VAL A 165 14.11 -5.37 5.15
N ALA A 166 15.06 -4.45 5.01
CA ALA A 166 16.00 -4.09 6.08
C ALA A 166 15.28 -3.63 7.35
N SER A 167 14.30 -2.74 7.21
CA SER A 167 13.49 -2.24 8.32
C SER A 167 12.67 -3.34 8.99
N CYS A 168 12.10 -4.25 8.20
CA CYS A 168 11.33 -5.39 8.72
C CYS A 168 12.23 -6.31 9.56
N LEU A 169 13.38 -6.74 9.02
CA LEU A 169 14.37 -7.56 9.75
C LEU A 169 14.82 -6.90 11.06
N TYR A 170 15.12 -5.60 11.01
CA TYR A 170 15.52 -4.83 12.18
C TYR A 170 14.42 -4.80 13.26
N LEU A 171 13.17 -4.50 12.87
CA LEU A 171 12.03 -4.43 13.79
C LEU A 171 11.63 -5.80 14.37
N MET A 172 12.02 -6.90 13.73
CA MET A 172 11.94 -8.26 14.28
C MET A 172 13.05 -8.57 15.30
N GLY A 173 13.97 -7.64 15.55
CA GLY A 173 15.16 -7.88 16.37
C GLY A 173 16.25 -8.71 15.67
N ARG A 174 16.13 -8.99 14.37
CA ARG A 174 17.10 -9.76 13.59
C ARG A 174 18.21 -8.85 13.05
N ILE A 175 18.94 -8.22 13.98
CA ILE A 175 19.88 -7.14 13.69
C ILE A 175 21.03 -7.57 12.77
N ASP A 176 21.62 -8.75 12.99
CA ASP A 176 22.69 -9.27 12.13
C ASP A 176 22.20 -9.52 10.70
N ALA A 177 21.05 -10.17 10.55
CA ALA A 177 20.45 -10.42 9.24
C ALA A 177 20.09 -9.11 8.50
N ALA A 178 19.60 -8.10 9.22
CA ALA A 178 19.34 -6.78 8.65
C ALA A 178 20.62 -6.12 8.14
N ARG A 179 21.71 -6.19 8.91
CA ARG A 179 23.02 -5.67 8.52
C ARG A 179 23.56 -6.39 7.29
N GLU A 180 23.58 -7.72 7.30
CA GLU A 180 24.08 -8.54 6.19
C GLU A 180 23.31 -8.26 4.89
N PHE A 181 21.98 -8.15 4.97
CA PHE A 181 21.15 -7.76 3.83
C PHE A 181 21.55 -6.40 3.28
N VAL A 182 21.71 -5.39 4.14
CA VAL A 182 22.04 -4.03 3.72
C VAL A 182 23.44 -3.94 3.11
N GLU A 183 24.44 -4.59 3.71
CA GLU A 183 25.81 -4.63 3.18
C GLU A 183 25.85 -5.34 1.82
N GLY A 184 25.17 -6.48 1.68
CA GLY A 184 25.07 -7.21 0.42
C GLY A 184 24.41 -6.39 -0.67
N PHE A 185 23.20 -5.85 -0.42
CA PHE A 185 22.45 -5.08 -1.41
C PHE A 185 23.18 -3.79 -1.81
N LEU A 186 23.84 -3.12 -0.85
CA LEU A 186 24.63 -1.91 -1.10
C LEU A 186 25.80 -2.17 -2.05
N SER A 187 26.45 -3.34 -1.94
CA SER A 187 27.60 -3.69 -2.78
C SER A 187 27.24 -3.79 -4.26
N GLU A 188 26.01 -4.19 -4.56
CA GLU A 188 25.49 -4.38 -5.92
C GLU A 188 24.72 -3.15 -6.44
N ASN A 189 24.10 -2.36 -5.55
CA ASN A 189 23.13 -1.31 -5.90
C ASN A 189 23.45 0.05 -5.27
N ARG A 190 24.74 0.39 -5.19
CA ARG A 190 25.23 1.54 -4.40
C ARG A 190 24.50 2.85 -4.70
N GLU A 191 24.45 3.27 -5.95
CA GLU A 191 23.93 4.58 -6.36
C GLU A 191 22.49 4.83 -5.89
N VAL A 192 21.65 3.78 -5.90
CA VAL A 192 20.22 3.89 -5.56
C VAL A 192 19.92 3.62 -4.10
N PHE A 193 20.82 2.97 -3.36
CA PHE A 193 20.54 2.47 -2.01
C PHE A 193 21.39 3.13 -0.90
N GLU A 194 22.52 3.75 -1.24
CA GLU A 194 23.46 4.30 -0.24
C GLU A 194 22.84 5.36 0.68
N GLY A 195 21.86 6.12 0.16
CA GLY A 195 21.14 7.15 0.90
C GLY A 195 20.38 6.63 2.13
N PHE A 196 19.94 5.36 2.09
CA PHE A 196 19.36 4.67 3.24
C PHE A 196 20.40 3.78 3.95
N ALA A 197 21.20 3.04 3.18
CA ALA A 197 22.09 2.00 3.70
C ALA A 197 23.16 2.55 4.66
N ILE A 198 23.81 3.66 4.30
CA ILE A 198 24.88 4.24 5.12
C ILE A 198 24.33 4.71 6.48
N PRO A 199 23.25 5.52 6.54
CA PRO A 199 22.63 5.88 7.82
C PRO A 199 22.13 4.69 8.62
N PHE A 200 21.55 3.69 7.96
CA PHE A 200 21.06 2.47 8.63
C PHE A 200 22.19 1.69 9.30
N LEU A 201 23.31 1.45 8.60
CA LEU A 201 24.46 0.74 9.16
C LEU A 201 25.11 1.52 10.32
N ALA A 202 25.15 2.85 10.24
CA ALA A 202 25.64 3.68 11.33
C ALA A 202 24.75 3.56 12.59
N MET A 203 23.43 3.58 12.43
CA MET A 203 22.46 3.38 13.51
C MET A 203 22.66 2.01 14.19
N VAL A 204 22.69 0.93 13.40
CA VAL A 204 22.87 -0.44 13.93
C VAL A 204 24.18 -0.60 14.70
N ARG A 205 25.27 0.03 14.26
CA ARG A 205 26.57 -0.01 14.98
C ARG A 205 26.52 0.72 16.33
N SER A 206 25.78 1.82 16.41
CA SER A 206 25.66 2.62 17.64
C SER A 206 24.83 1.95 18.74
N GLU A 207 23.93 1.03 18.39
CA GLU A 207 23.06 0.31 19.34
C GLU A 207 23.72 -0.92 19.99
N ARG A 208 24.91 -1.29 19.51
CA ARG A 208 25.70 -2.44 20.03
C ARG A 208 26.79 -2.04 21.03
N ILE A 209 26.79 -0.78 21.49
CA ILE A 209 27.71 -0.25 22.50
C ILE A 209 27.03 -0.27 23.87
#